data_AF-A0A951QUP7-F1
#
_entry.id   AF-A0A951QUP7-F1
#
_cell.length_a   1.000
_cell.length_b   1.000
_cell.length_c   1.000
_cell.angle_alpha   90.00
_cell.angle_beta   90.00
_cell.angle_gamma   90.00
#
_symmetry.space_group_name_H-M   'P 1'
#
loop_
_entity.id
_entity.type
_entity.pdbx_description
1 polymer ?
#
loop_
_entity_poly.entity_id
_entity_poly.type
_entity_poly.pdbx_seq_one_letter_code
_entity_poly.pdbx_strand_id
1 'polypeptide(L)'
;MSYADPKQELTKHLDTYLASLPLPERALTSANIENGQRSKQVLLDGKEATVPWLLDRLSNPDFAVKDACYDLVLEIGSPAKKVLYDELGKRSPILDIWIVSMLRYLGDESPTDRLREMLQNPDEHVRYLSALALAFQHLDSPTPPEEVLPVLVDALDSARNIEGTPFTVAGSALGCLTRMTGENFLSSSQEIIFYNYEDFLYPPPVHPFPFAADLITKASEEEQLRIRQRASAWLAHRDVFS
;
A
#
# COMPACT_ATOMS: atom_id res chain seq x y z
N MET A 1 -5.41 -22.00 -38.96
CA MET A 1 -5.07 -21.97 -37.52
C MET A 1 -5.10 -20.51 -37.10
N SER A 2 -6.08 -20.12 -36.29
CA SER A 2 -6.13 -18.77 -35.73
C SER A 2 -5.08 -18.69 -34.63
N TYR A 3 -4.04 -17.88 -34.82
CA TYR A 3 -3.15 -17.53 -33.71
C TYR A 3 -4.02 -16.79 -32.68
N ALA A 4 -4.10 -17.32 -31.45
CA ALA A 4 -4.78 -16.62 -30.38
C ALA A 4 -4.08 -15.27 -30.16
N ASP A 5 -4.87 -14.22 -29.92
CA ASP A 5 -4.33 -12.91 -29.58
C ASP A 5 -3.54 -13.03 -28.25
N PRO A 6 -2.23 -12.71 -28.23
CA PRO A 6 -1.41 -12.81 -27.02
C PRO A 6 -2.03 -12.09 -25.81
N LYS A 7 -2.79 -11.02 -26.06
CA LYS A 7 -3.55 -10.30 -25.04
C LYS A 7 -4.69 -11.12 -24.43
N GLN A 8 -5.42 -11.88 -25.24
CA GLN A 8 -6.49 -12.76 -24.76
C GLN A 8 -5.92 -13.93 -23.95
N GLU A 9 -4.76 -14.46 -24.34
CA GLU A 9 -4.08 -15.52 -23.59
C GLU A 9 -3.60 -15.06 -22.21
N LEU A 10 -2.90 -13.91 -22.12
CA LEU A 10 -2.44 -13.37 -20.83
C LEU A 10 -3.61 -13.07 -19.90
N THR A 11 -4.70 -12.50 -20.41
CA THR A 11 -5.91 -12.23 -19.63
C THR A 11 -6.50 -13.52 -19.05
N LYS A 12 -6.61 -14.57 -19.87
CA LYS A 12 -7.12 -15.87 -19.43
C LYS A 12 -6.25 -16.49 -18.34
N HIS A 13 -4.93 -16.39 -18.46
CA HIS A 13 -4.01 -16.88 -17.44
C HIS A 13 -4.12 -16.06 -16.14
N LEU A 14 -4.26 -14.74 -16.24
CA LEU A 14 -4.51 -13.89 -15.08
C LEU A 14 -5.81 -14.27 -14.36
N ASP A 15 -6.90 -14.44 -15.09
CA ASP A 15 -8.18 -14.83 -14.48
C ASP A 15 -8.11 -16.23 -13.85
N THR A 16 -7.40 -17.17 -14.48
CA THR A 16 -7.18 -18.52 -13.93
C THR A 16 -6.34 -18.49 -12.66
N TYR A 17 -5.27 -17.68 -12.64
CA TYR A 17 -4.43 -17.47 -11.47
C TYR A 17 -5.25 -16.84 -10.32
N LEU A 18 -5.96 -15.75 -10.58
CA LEU A 18 -6.77 -15.07 -9.57
C LEU A 18 -7.92 -15.95 -9.04
N ALA A 19 -8.51 -16.79 -9.88
CA ALA A 19 -9.52 -17.78 -9.44
C ALA A 19 -8.94 -18.89 -8.55
N SER A 20 -7.62 -19.10 -8.58
CA SER A 20 -6.95 -20.10 -7.74
C SER A 20 -6.56 -19.60 -6.35
N LEU A 21 -6.70 -18.30 -6.08
CA LEU A 21 -6.35 -17.71 -4.78
C LEU A 21 -7.28 -18.22 -3.67
N PRO A 22 -6.73 -18.54 -2.48
CA PRO A 22 -7.51 -19.00 -1.34
C PRO A 22 -8.24 -17.84 -0.68
N LEU A 23 -9.49 -17.60 -1.08
CA LEU A 23 -10.37 -16.60 -0.48
C LEU A 23 -11.36 -17.29 0.50
N PRO A 24 -11.80 -16.63 1.59
CA PRO A 24 -12.65 -17.23 2.62
C PRO A 24 -13.90 -17.94 2.11
N GLU A 25 -14.51 -17.45 1.02
CA GLU A 25 -15.74 -18.00 0.44
C GLU A 25 -15.50 -18.95 -0.74
N ARG A 26 -14.24 -19.24 -1.07
CA ARG A 26 -13.87 -20.00 -2.26
C ARG A 26 -13.42 -21.41 -1.93
N ALA A 27 -14.24 -22.40 -2.29
CA ALA A 27 -13.82 -23.80 -2.29
C ALA A 27 -12.85 -24.05 -3.45
N LEU A 28 -11.60 -24.39 -3.12
CA LEU A 28 -10.56 -24.74 -4.10
C LEU A 28 -10.38 -26.24 -4.18
N THR A 29 -10.30 -26.76 -5.40
CA THR A 29 -9.83 -28.12 -5.67
C THR A 29 -8.33 -28.13 -5.96
N SER A 30 -7.67 -29.28 -5.82
CA SER A 30 -6.26 -29.44 -6.22
C SER A 30 -6.03 -29.03 -7.68
N ALA A 31 -7.00 -29.31 -8.56
CA ALA A 31 -6.93 -28.91 -9.96
C ALA A 31 -6.99 -27.38 -10.14
N ASN A 32 -7.75 -26.65 -9.31
CA ASN A 32 -7.75 -25.18 -9.35
C ASN A 32 -6.37 -24.63 -8.98
N ILE A 33 -5.76 -25.17 -7.92
CA ILE A 33 -4.44 -24.74 -7.44
C ILE A 33 -3.38 -25.04 -8.51
N GLU A 34 -3.36 -26.24 -9.07
CA GLU A 34 -2.41 -26.62 -10.13
C GLU A 34 -2.54 -25.74 -11.37
N ASN A 35 -3.76 -25.49 -11.84
CA ASN A 35 -4.00 -24.63 -13.00
C ASN A 35 -3.62 -23.17 -12.72
N GLY A 36 -3.84 -22.71 -11.48
CA GLY A 36 -3.40 -21.42 -10.99
C GLY A 36 -1.89 -21.26 -11.05
N GLN A 37 -1.15 -22.24 -10.54
CA GLN A 37 0.33 -22.23 -10.56
C GLN A 37 0.89 -22.27 -11.99
N ARG A 38 0.32 -23.09 -12.87
CA ARG A 38 0.72 -23.09 -14.29
C ARG A 38 0.45 -21.73 -14.95
N SER A 39 -0.68 -21.11 -14.64
CA SER A 39 -1.02 -19.80 -15.19
C SER A 39 -0.12 -18.70 -14.63
N LYS A 40 0.22 -18.75 -13.33
CA LYS A 40 1.23 -17.89 -12.72
C LYS A 40 2.56 -17.98 -13.47
N GLN A 41 3.03 -19.19 -13.77
CA GLN A 41 4.29 -19.38 -14.51
C GLN A 41 4.24 -18.74 -15.90
N VAL A 42 3.13 -18.90 -16.64
CA VAL A 42 2.98 -18.25 -17.96
C VAL A 42 3.03 -16.72 -17.85
N LEU A 43 2.40 -16.15 -16.81
CA LEU A 43 2.42 -14.72 -16.55
C LEU A 43 3.85 -14.22 -16.23
N LEU A 44 4.62 -14.98 -15.45
CA LEU A 44 6.03 -14.68 -15.16
C LEU A 44 6.90 -14.75 -16.41
N ASP A 45 6.71 -15.77 -17.24
CA ASP A 45 7.45 -15.95 -18.49
C ASP A 45 7.15 -14.83 -19.50
N GLY A 46 5.94 -14.23 -19.42
CA GLY A 46 5.53 -13.05 -20.18
C GLY A 46 6.24 -11.75 -19.78
N LYS A 47 6.88 -11.69 -18.61
CA LYS A 47 7.69 -10.56 -18.11
C LYS A 47 6.97 -9.20 -18.28
N GLU A 48 7.60 -8.25 -18.96
CA GLU A 48 7.10 -6.89 -19.16
C GLU A 48 5.73 -6.84 -19.86
N ALA A 49 5.42 -7.81 -20.73
CA ALA A 49 4.14 -7.86 -21.45
C ALA A 49 2.95 -8.16 -20.52
N THR A 50 3.23 -8.76 -19.37
CA THR A 50 2.22 -9.10 -18.34
C THR A 50 1.85 -7.88 -17.49
N VAL A 51 2.79 -6.97 -17.25
CA VAL A 51 2.66 -5.88 -16.27
C VAL A 51 1.42 -5.00 -16.47
N PRO A 52 1.05 -4.54 -17.68
CA PRO A 52 -0.14 -3.69 -17.86
C PRO A 52 -1.44 -4.37 -17.39
N TRP A 53 -1.55 -5.68 -17.59
CA TRP A 53 -2.72 -6.46 -17.17
C TRP A 53 -2.81 -6.60 -15.66
N LEU A 54 -1.67 -6.70 -14.98
CA LEU A 54 -1.62 -6.73 -13.51
C LEU A 54 -2.01 -5.37 -12.93
N LEU A 55 -1.54 -4.28 -13.53
CA LEU A 55 -1.90 -2.92 -13.12
C LEU A 55 -3.40 -2.64 -13.30
N ASP A 56 -4.05 -3.20 -14.34
CA ASP A 56 -5.51 -3.11 -14.52
C ASP A 56 -6.28 -3.70 -13.32
N ARG A 57 -5.73 -4.73 -12.67
CA ARG A 57 -6.38 -5.42 -11.54
C ARG A 57 -6.20 -4.71 -10.21
N LEU A 58 -5.30 -3.72 -10.10
CA LEU A 58 -5.15 -2.93 -8.88
C LEU A 58 -6.35 -2.00 -8.60
N SER A 59 -7.23 -1.80 -9.59
CA SER A 59 -8.52 -1.12 -9.39
C SER A 59 -9.64 -2.04 -8.87
N ASN A 60 -9.38 -3.34 -8.69
CA ASN A 60 -10.36 -4.28 -8.15
C ASN A 60 -10.65 -3.95 -6.68
N PRO A 61 -11.91 -3.96 -6.19
CA PRO A 61 -12.21 -3.70 -4.79
C PRO A 61 -11.68 -4.77 -3.81
N ASP A 62 -11.44 -5.99 -4.28
CA ASP A 62 -10.91 -7.08 -3.46
C ASP A 62 -9.40 -6.91 -3.26
N PHE A 63 -9.02 -6.70 -2.00
CA PHE A 63 -7.63 -6.54 -1.59
C PHE A 63 -6.76 -7.73 -2.00
N ALA A 64 -7.24 -8.96 -1.89
CA ALA A 64 -6.45 -10.15 -2.22
C ALA A 64 -6.12 -10.23 -3.72
N VAL A 65 -6.99 -9.66 -4.58
CA VAL A 65 -6.71 -9.53 -6.01
C VAL A 65 -5.62 -8.49 -6.26
N LYS A 66 -5.69 -7.33 -5.57
CA LYS A 66 -4.65 -6.29 -5.67
C LYS A 66 -3.29 -6.82 -5.22
N ASP A 67 -3.26 -7.46 -4.05
CA ASP A 67 -2.06 -7.98 -3.41
C ASP A 67 -1.38 -9.05 -4.30
N ALA A 68 -2.15 -10.01 -4.82
CA ALA A 68 -1.62 -11.02 -5.73
C ALA A 68 -1.06 -10.43 -7.04
N CYS A 69 -1.69 -9.38 -7.59
CA CYS A 69 -1.18 -8.71 -8.78
C CYS A 69 0.08 -7.88 -8.47
N TYR A 70 0.11 -7.25 -7.31
CA TYR A 70 1.27 -6.50 -6.83
C TYR A 70 2.48 -7.42 -6.66
N ASP A 71 2.32 -8.53 -5.94
CA ASP A 71 3.35 -9.54 -5.73
C ASP A 71 3.88 -10.09 -7.05
N LEU A 72 2.99 -10.35 -8.01
CA LEU A 72 3.40 -10.87 -9.31
C LEU A 72 4.23 -9.86 -10.12
N VAL A 73 3.95 -8.56 -10.00
CA VAL A 73 4.81 -7.52 -10.59
C VAL A 73 6.19 -7.53 -9.94
N LEU A 74 6.28 -7.70 -8.62
CA LEU A 74 7.56 -7.78 -7.93
C LEU A 74 8.36 -9.03 -8.29
N GLU A 75 7.68 -10.16 -8.46
CA GLU A 75 8.29 -11.43 -8.87
C GLU A 75 8.77 -11.40 -10.33
N ILE A 76 8.09 -10.66 -11.22
CA ILE A 76 8.62 -10.33 -12.55
C ILE A 76 9.96 -9.60 -12.42
N GLY A 77 10.08 -8.68 -11.45
CA GLY A 77 11.33 -8.05 -11.07
C GLY A 77 11.76 -6.92 -12.00
N SER A 78 13.07 -6.77 -12.23
CA SER A 78 13.66 -5.68 -13.02
C SER A 78 13.02 -5.43 -14.41
N PRO A 79 12.60 -6.45 -15.18
CA PRO A 79 11.87 -6.26 -16.43
C PRO A 79 10.60 -5.39 -16.31
N ALA A 80 9.96 -5.32 -15.14
CA ALA A 80 8.75 -4.52 -14.95
C ALA A 80 9.02 -3.01 -14.92
N LYS A 81 10.23 -2.57 -14.54
CA LYS A 81 10.53 -1.15 -14.25
C LYS A 81 10.17 -0.21 -15.39
N LYS A 82 10.54 -0.54 -16.63
CA LYS A 82 10.26 0.34 -17.78
C LYS A 82 8.76 0.54 -17.97
N VAL A 83 7.98 -0.54 -17.89
CA VAL A 83 6.51 -0.47 -18.05
C VAL A 83 5.88 0.30 -16.91
N LEU A 84 6.36 0.11 -15.68
CA LEU A 84 5.91 0.87 -14.51
C LEU A 84 6.13 2.38 -14.69
N TYR A 85 7.31 2.79 -15.18
CA TYR A 85 7.56 4.20 -15.54
C TYR A 85 6.62 4.71 -16.60
N ASP A 86 6.44 3.93 -17.66
CA ASP A 86 5.57 4.31 -18.75
C ASP A 86 4.13 4.50 -18.24
N GLU A 87 3.67 3.79 -17.20
CA GLU A 87 2.31 3.87 -16.67
C GLU A 87 2.05 4.95 -15.62
N LEU A 88 3.08 5.57 -15.04
CA LEU A 88 2.93 6.67 -14.07
C LEU A 88 2.13 7.85 -14.67
N GLY A 89 1.13 8.31 -13.92
CA GLY A 89 0.31 9.47 -14.27
C GLY A 89 -0.74 9.23 -15.36
N LYS A 90 -0.85 8.01 -15.92
CA LYS A 90 -1.82 7.71 -16.98
C LYS A 90 -3.22 7.39 -16.48
N ARG A 91 -3.35 6.98 -15.21
CA ARG A 91 -4.56 6.36 -14.66
C ARG A 91 -5.06 7.15 -13.44
N SER A 92 -4.99 6.59 -12.24
CA SER A 92 -5.42 7.25 -11.01
C SER A 92 -4.24 7.57 -10.09
N PRO A 93 -4.34 8.62 -9.24
CA PRO A 93 -3.30 8.92 -8.26
C PRO A 93 -3.04 7.76 -7.29
N ILE A 94 -4.08 7.01 -6.91
CA ILE A 94 -3.93 5.84 -6.05
C ILE A 94 -3.05 4.79 -6.74
N LEU A 95 -3.29 4.51 -8.02
CA LEU A 95 -2.45 3.56 -8.77
C LEU A 95 -1.01 4.06 -8.93
N ASP A 96 -0.78 5.36 -9.08
CA ASP A 96 0.57 5.92 -9.04
C ASP A 96 1.27 5.58 -7.71
N ILE A 97 0.58 5.65 -6.56
CA ILE A 97 1.16 5.29 -5.25
C ILE A 97 1.62 3.82 -5.22
N TRP A 98 0.80 2.91 -5.75
CA TRP A 98 1.17 1.50 -5.90
C TRP A 98 2.42 1.35 -6.80
N ILE A 99 2.44 2.00 -7.96
CA ILE A 99 3.55 1.92 -8.93
C ILE A 99 4.85 2.46 -8.33
N VAL A 100 4.82 3.62 -7.65
CA VAL A 100 6.00 4.19 -6.98
C VAL A 100 6.56 3.20 -5.95
N SER A 101 5.67 2.55 -5.19
CA SER A 101 6.08 1.58 -4.16
C SER A 101 6.70 0.32 -4.78
N MET A 102 6.17 -0.16 -5.91
CA MET A 102 6.79 -1.25 -6.69
C MET A 102 8.17 -0.85 -7.19
N LEU A 103 8.31 0.34 -7.79
CA LEU A 103 9.60 0.83 -8.32
C LEU A 103 10.64 0.93 -7.21
N ARG A 104 10.27 1.47 -6.04
CA ARG A 104 11.14 1.53 -4.87
C ARG A 104 11.59 0.15 -4.42
N TYR A 105 10.67 -0.81 -4.31
CA TYR A 105 11.03 -2.18 -3.94
C TYR A 105 11.99 -2.82 -4.94
N LEU A 106 11.79 -2.54 -6.23
CA LEU A 106 12.69 -2.97 -7.29
C LEU A 106 14.03 -2.21 -7.28
N GLY A 107 14.27 -1.33 -6.31
CA GLY A 107 15.52 -0.59 -6.10
C GLY A 107 15.61 0.70 -6.90
N ASP A 108 14.48 1.36 -7.16
CA ASP A 108 14.42 2.65 -7.84
C ASP A 108 13.60 3.68 -7.06
N GLU A 109 14.31 4.60 -6.41
CA GLU A 109 13.73 5.66 -5.58
C GLU A 109 13.43 6.95 -6.36
N SER A 110 13.81 7.04 -7.64
CA SER A 110 13.61 8.27 -8.41
C SER A 110 12.15 8.73 -8.57
N PRO A 111 11.11 7.86 -8.52
CA PRO A 111 9.73 8.31 -8.61
C PRO A 111 9.13 8.72 -7.25
N THR A 112 9.89 8.68 -6.15
CA THR A 112 9.38 9.06 -4.80
C THR A 112 8.89 10.51 -4.74
N ASP A 113 9.44 11.42 -5.55
CA ASP A 113 8.95 12.81 -5.65
C ASP A 113 7.48 12.89 -6.06
N ARG A 114 6.98 11.89 -6.79
CA ARG A 114 5.58 11.80 -7.17
C ARG A 114 4.67 11.68 -5.95
N LEU A 115 5.10 10.96 -4.91
CA LEU A 115 4.33 10.87 -3.66
C LEU A 115 4.34 12.22 -2.93
N ARG A 116 5.46 12.96 -2.96
CA ARG A 116 5.55 14.29 -2.36
C ARG A 116 4.58 15.28 -3.03
N GLU A 117 4.49 15.24 -4.36
CA GLU A 117 3.48 16.02 -5.11
C GLU A 117 2.04 15.69 -4.65
N MET A 118 1.75 14.41 -4.39
CA MET A 118 0.43 13.95 -3.96
C MET A 118 0.04 14.35 -2.54
N LEU A 119 0.98 14.82 -1.71
CA LEU A 119 0.67 15.43 -0.42
C LEU A 119 -0.20 16.70 -0.57
N GLN A 120 -0.23 17.29 -1.77
CA GLN A 120 -1.06 18.46 -2.11
C GLN A 120 -2.28 18.12 -2.98
N ASN A 121 -2.62 16.84 -3.11
CA ASN A 121 -3.76 16.42 -3.94
C ASN A 121 -5.09 16.99 -3.38
N PRO A 122 -6.03 17.45 -4.24
CA PRO A 122 -7.33 17.92 -3.76
C PRO A 122 -8.15 16.84 -3.04
N ASP A 123 -8.00 15.56 -3.41
CA ASP A 123 -8.61 14.45 -2.70
C ASP A 123 -7.80 14.12 -1.44
N GLU A 124 -8.45 14.28 -0.28
CA GLU A 124 -7.83 14.01 1.02
C GLU A 124 -7.33 12.58 1.18
N HIS A 125 -8.03 11.60 0.59
CA HIS A 125 -7.63 10.22 0.72
C HIS A 125 -6.38 9.91 -0.09
N VAL A 126 -6.22 10.56 -1.24
CA VAL A 126 -4.97 10.50 -2.00
C VAL A 126 -3.84 11.11 -1.18
N ARG A 127 -4.06 12.25 -0.50
CA ARG A 127 -3.06 12.84 0.41
C ARG A 127 -2.68 11.87 1.51
N TYR A 128 -3.67 11.29 2.20
CA TYR A 128 -3.44 10.37 3.31
C TYR A 128 -2.69 9.12 2.86
N LEU A 129 -3.11 8.47 1.78
CA LEU A 129 -2.43 7.28 1.26
C LEU A 129 -1.01 7.60 0.81
N SER A 130 -0.78 8.77 0.20
CA SER A 130 0.58 9.19 -0.18
C SER A 130 1.48 9.41 1.04
N ALA A 131 0.97 10.09 2.06
CA ALA A 131 1.69 10.31 3.32
C ALA A 131 2.02 9.00 4.04
N LEU A 132 1.06 8.06 4.09
CA LEU A 132 1.29 6.73 4.65
C LEU A 132 2.36 5.95 3.87
N ALA A 133 2.32 6.00 2.54
CA ALA A 133 3.32 5.33 1.71
C ALA A 133 4.72 5.92 1.91
N LEU A 134 4.86 7.25 1.90
CA LEU A 134 6.12 7.92 2.18
C LEU A 134 6.64 7.63 3.59
N ALA A 135 5.78 7.74 4.60
CA ALA A 135 6.15 7.46 5.98
C ALA A 135 6.64 6.03 6.14
N PHE A 136 5.89 5.06 5.60
CA PHE A 136 6.21 3.64 5.74
C PHE A 136 7.51 3.25 5.05
N GLN A 137 7.77 3.84 3.87
CA GLN A 137 9.03 3.66 3.14
C GLN A 137 10.26 4.16 3.91
N HIS A 138 10.07 5.03 4.91
CA HIS A 138 11.11 5.66 5.71
C HIS A 138 10.92 5.46 7.21
N LEU A 139 10.16 4.43 7.63
CA LEU A 139 9.71 4.29 9.01
C LEU A 139 10.86 4.17 10.02
N ASP A 140 11.94 3.49 9.63
CA ASP A 140 13.19 3.34 10.40
C ASP A 140 14.33 4.24 9.88
N SER A 141 14.02 5.20 8.99
CA SER A 141 15.00 6.16 8.51
C SER A 141 15.44 7.09 9.64
N PRO A 142 16.75 7.36 9.82
CA PRO A 142 17.20 8.36 10.80
C PRO A 142 16.73 9.79 10.44
N THR A 143 16.34 9.99 9.18
CA THR A 143 15.78 11.24 8.66
C THR A 143 14.42 10.93 8.01
N PRO A 144 13.33 10.87 8.80
CA PRO A 144 11.99 10.69 8.25
C PRO A 144 11.57 11.92 7.41
N PRO A 145 10.70 11.75 6.39
CA PRO A 145 10.21 12.86 5.59
C PRO A 145 9.24 13.72 6.40
N GLU A 146 9.74 14.77 7.06
CA GLU A 146 8.92 15.60 7.97
C GLU A 146 7.73 16.29 7.28
N GLU A 147 7.80 16.47 5.96
CA GLU A 147 6.71 17.02 5.15
C GLU A 147 5.40 16.21 5.23
N VAL A 148 5.46 14.95 5.65
CA VAL A 148 4.26 14.11 5.80
C VAL A 148 3.53 14.34 7.12
N LEU A 149 4.20 14.93 8.14
CA LEU A 149 3.65 15.04 9.50
C LEU A 149 2.31 15.78 9.54
N PRO A 150 2.13 16.95 8.88
CA PRO A 150 0.84 17.64 8.87
C PRO A 150 -0.29 16.79 8.26
N VAL A 151 0.03 16.03 7.20
CA VAL A 151 -0.94 15.18 6.51
C VAL A 151 -1.28 13.94 7.35
N LEU A 152 -0.33 13.39 8.09
CA LEU A 152 -0.61 12.28 9.02
C LEU A 152 -1.44 12.74 10.23
N VAL A 153 -1.24 13.97 10.72
CA VAL A 153 -2.09 14.53 11.79
C VAL A 153 -3.52 14.73 11.29
N ASP A 154 -3.70 15.27 10.09
CA ASP A 154 -5.01 15.40 9.41
C ASP A 154 -5.67 14.02 9.21
N ALA A 155 -4.88 13.01 8.81
CA ALA A 155 -5.35 11.64 8.59
C ALA A 155 -5.94 10.95 9.85
N LEU A 156 -5.65 11.44 11.06
CA LEU A 156 -6.25 10.93 12.30
C LEU A 156 -7.78 11.09 12.34
N ASP A 157 -8.35 12.01 11.55
CA ASP A 157 -9.79 12.21 11.40
C ASP A 157 -10.45 11.19 10.46
N SER A 158 -9.67 10.44 9.68
CA SER A 158 -10.20 9.55 8.64
C SER A 158 -10.46 8.12 9.14
N ALA A 159 -11.74 7.78 9.33
CA ALA A 159 -12.20 6.40 9.55
C ALA A 159 -12.21 5.52 8.28
N ARG A 160 -11.77 6.05 7.12
CA ARG A 160 -11.71 5.28 5.88
C ARG A 160 -10.71 4.13 6.00
N ASN A 161 -11.03 3.01 5.37
CA ASN A 161 -10.13 1.89 5.22
C ASN A 161 -9.09 2.15 4.12
N ILE A 162 -7.93 1.51 4.25
CA ILE A 162 -6.86 1.53 3.26
C ILE A 162 -7.17 0.51 2.18
N GLU A 163 -7.51 0.98 0.98
CA GLU A 163 -7.50 0.19 -0.27
C GLU A 163 -8.24 -1.17 -0.25
N GLY A 164 -9.30 -1.30 0.54
CA GLY A 164 -10.11 -2.53 0.65
C GLY A 164 -9.70 -3.46 1.80
N THR A 165 -8.71 -3.07 2.59
CA THR A 165 -8.30 -3.78 3.82
C THR A 165 -9.20 -3.43 5.00
N PRO A 166 -9.14 -4.18 6.12
CA PRO A 166 -9.78 -3.76 7.37
C PRO A 166 -8.98 -2.71 8.16
N PHE A 167 -7.80 -2.29 7.69
CA PHE A 167 -6.95 -1.31 8.36
C PHE A 167 -7.41 0.10 8.02
N THR A 168 -7.52 0.95 9.04
CA THR A 168 -7.96 2.33 8.86
C THR A 168 -6.78 3.25 8.57
N VAL A 169 -7.09 4.33 7.85
CA VAL A 169 -6.15 5.43 7.61
C VAL A 169 -5.71 6.04 8.94
N ALA A 170 -6.64 6.34 9.85
CA ALA A 170 -6.32 6.94 11.14
C ALA A 170 -5.43 6.04 12.02
N GLY A 171 -5.71 4.73 12.11
CA GLY A 171 -4.88 3.80 12.88
C GLY A 171 -3.45 3.72 12.33
N SER A 172 -3.32 3.66 11.01
CA SER A 172 -2.02 3.61 10.33
C SER A 172 -1.25 4.94 10.44
N ALA A 173 -1.95 6.07 10.37
CA ALA A 173 -1.36 7.39 10.55
C ALA A 173 -0.85 7.58 11.98
N LEU A 174 -1.61 7.15 12.98
CA LEU A 174 -1.17 7.16 14.38
C LEU A 174 0.09 6.31 14.58
N GLY A 175 0.11 5.11 14.02
CA GLY A 175 1.29 4.24 14.04
C GLY A 175 2.52 4.92 13.44
N CYS A 176 2.39 5.48 12.23
CA CYS A 176 3.48 6.21 11.56
C CYS A 176 3.94 7.40 12.40
N LEU A 177 3.03 8.23 12.90
CA LEU A 177 3.37 9.38 13.74
C LEU A 177 4.15 8.97 14.99
N THR A 178 3.68 7.96 15.73
CA THR A 178 4.36 7.50 16.94
C THR A 178 5.73 6.91 16.61
N ARG A 179 5.85 6.12 15.54
CA ARG A 179 7.12 5.48 15.18
C ARG A 179 8.17 6.47 14.67
N MET A 180 7.76 7.42 13.82
CA MET A 180 8.68 8.41 13.25
C MET A 180 9.15 9.46 14.26
N THR A 181 8.33 9.75 15.28
CA THR A 181 8.61 10.85 16.23
C THR A 181 9.08 10.35 17.60
N GLY A 182 8.81 9.08 17.92
CA GLY A 182 8.99 8.53 19.27
C GLY A 182 7.93 9.01 20.28
N GLU A 183 6.95 9.79 19.83
CA GLU A 183 5.93 10.39 20.70
C GLU A 183 4.75 9.45 20.91
N ASN A 184 4.24 9.46 22.13
CA ASN A 184 3.03 8.74 22.46
C ASN A 184 1.83 9.69 22.54
N PHE A 185 0.90 9.54 21.60
CA PHE A 185 -0.33 10.34 21.55
C PHE A 185 -1.50 9.70 22.29
N LEU A 186 -1.39 8.43 22.70
CA LEU A 186 -2.40 7.70 23.46
C LEU A 186 -2.41 8.11 24.94
N SER A 187 -3.58 8.09 25.58
CA SER A 187 -3.67 8.38 27.03
C SER A 187 -3.07 7.29 27.91
N SER A 188 -3.00 6.06 27.40
CA SER A 188 -2.34 4.94 28.06
C SER A 188 -1.22 4.45 27.16
N SER A 189 -0.05 4.20 27.76
CA SER A 189 1.10 3.72 27.00
C SER A 189 0.83 2.32 26.48
N GLN A 190 0.73 2.21 25.16
CA GLN A 190 0.53 0.96 24.43
C GLN A 190 1.42 1.01 23.18
N GLU A 191 2.03 -0.13 22.88
CA GLU A 191 2.78 -0.31 21.63
C GLU A 191 1.81 -0.43 20.46
N ILE A 192 2.11 0.25 19.35
CA ILE A 192 1.33 0.15 18.12
C ILE A 192 2.01 -0.85 17.20
N ILE A 193 1.38 -2.03 17.08
CA ILE A 193 1.88 -3.13 16.26
C ILE A 193 1.62 -2.85 14.78
N PHE A 194 2.62 -3.08 13.93
CA PHE A 194 2.48 -3.07 12.48
C PHE A 194 2.47 -4.50 11.92
N TYR A 195 1.30 -4.95 11.46
CA TYR A 195 1.05 -6.30 10.97
C TYR A 195 1.67 -6.63 9.61
N ASN A 196 2.36 -5.69 8.97
CA ASN A 196 3.14 -5.90 7.75
C ASN A 196 4.58 -5.37 7.88
N TYR A 197 5.08 -5.28 9.12
CA TYR A 197 6.41 -4.75 9.41
C TYR A 197 7.13 -5.59 10.45
N GLU A 198 6.43 -5.98 11.51
CA GLU A 198 6.97 -6.77 12.62
C GLU A 198 6.29 -8.16 12.60
N ASP A 199 7.06 -9.22 12.90
CA ASP A 199 6.63 -10.62 13.08
C ASP A 199 6.45 -11.55 11.86
N PHE A 200 6.94 -11.22 10.66
CA PHE A 200 7.04 -12.25 9.60
C PHE A 200 8.34 -13.06 9.69
N LEU A 201 8.21 -14.40 9.70
CA LEU A 201 9.30 -15.36 9.48
C LEU A 201 9.91 -15.27 8.06
N TYR A 202 9.28 -14.48 7.19
CA TYR A 202 9.66 -14.16 5.81
C TYR A 202 9.74 -12.63 5.69
N PRO A 203 10.45 -12.04 4.72
CA PRO A 203 10.42 -10.58 4.56
C PRO A 203 8.96 -10.09 4.53
N PRO A 204 8.64 -8.98 5.23
CA PRO A 204 7.26 -8.51 5.32
C PRO A 204 6.67 -8.34 3.92
N PRO A 205 5.36 -8.60 3.74
CA PRO A 205 4.71 -8.37 2.47
C PRO A 205 4.99 -6.93 2.06
N VAL A 206 5.63 -6.79 0.91
CA VAL A 206 6.01 -5.50 0.37
C VAL A 206 4.70 -4.84 0.01
N HIS A 207 4.27 -3.88 0.78
CA HIS A 207 2.99 -3.24 0.54
C HIS A 207 3.17 -1.73 0.62
N PRO A 208 2.54 -0.94 -0.26
CA PRO A 208 2.67 0.51 -0.23
C PRO A 208 2.25 1.12 1.11
N PHE A 209 1.33 0.47 1.83
CA PHE A 209 0.72 1.05 3.03
C PHE A 209 1.06 0.27 4.30
N PRO A 210 1.28 0.95 5.43
CA PRO A 210 1.40 0.34 6.74
C PRO A 210 0.06 -0.20 7.21
N PHE A 211 0.06 -1.38 7.83
CA PHE A 211 -1.10 -1.99 8.46
C PHE A 211 -0.92 -1.99 9.97
N ALA A 212 -1.30 -0.88 10.61
CA ALA A 212 -1.14 -0.73 12.05
C ALA A 212 -2.38 -1.15 12.85
N ALA A 213 -2.17 -1.52 14.10
CA ALA A 213 -3.24 -1.70 15.07
C ALA A 213 -4.06 -0.42 15.22
N ASP A 214 -5.37 -0.53 15.01
CA ASP A 214 -6.27 0.61 15.10
C ASP A 214 -6.70 0.87 16.55
N LEU A 215 -5.93 1.73 17.23
CA LEU A 215 -6.19 2.18 18.59
C LEU A 215 -6.95 3.51 18.67
N ILE A 216 -7.24 4.15 17.53
CA ILE A 216 -7.96 5.42 17.49
C ILE A 216 -9.43 5.21 17.16
N THR A 217 -9.78 4.58 16.04
CA THR A 217 -11.21 4.47 15.64
C THR A 217 -12.00 3.54 16.57
N LYS A 218 -11.30 2.64 17.27
CA LYS A 218 -11.87 1.74 18.28
C LYS A 218 -11.96 2.35 19.68
N ALA A 219 -11.36 3.53 19.90
CA ALA A 219 -11.40 4.21 21.19
C ALA A 219 -12.71 4.99 21.37
N SER A 220 -12.97 5.45 22.61
CA SER A 220 -14.10 6.35 22.87
C SER A 220 -13.93 7.69 22.12
N GLU A 221 -15.03 8.38 21.84
CA GLU A 221 -15.00 9.69 21.17
C GLU A 221 -14.11 10.70 21.92
N GLU A 222 -14.14 10.66 23.26
CA GLU A 222 -13.30 11.49 24.12
C GLU A 222 -11.80 11.19 23.91
N GLU A 223 -11.43 9.90 23.84
CA GLU A 223 -10.04 9.52 23.61
C GLU A 223 -9.60 9.85 22.18
N GLN A 224 -10.45 9.65 21.18
CA GLN A 224 -10.18 10.08 19.80
C GLN A 224 -9.92 11.59 19.72
N LEU A 225 -10.72 12.40 20.42
CA LEU A 225 -10.52 13.84 20.47
C LEU A 225 -9.19 14.20 21.16
N ARG A 226 -8.85 13.54 22.28
CA ARG A 226 -7.58 13.77 22.98
C ARG A 226 -6.36 13.42 22.15
N ILE A 227 -6.39 12.29 21.43
CA ILE A 227 -5.30 11.87 20.53
C ILE A 227 -5.07 12.95 19.47
N ARG A 228 -6.14 13.38 18.79
CA ARG A 228 -6.08 14.43 17.75
C ARG A 228 -5.57 15.76 18.30
N GLN A 229 -6.03 16.19 19.47
CA GLN A 229 -5.59 17.42 20.12
C GLN A 229 -4.10 17.36 20.51
N ARG A 230 -3.62 16.22 21.04
CA ARG A 230 -2.20 16.05 21.38
C ARG A 230 -1.32 16.08 20.15
N ALA A 231 -1.69 15.37 19.09
CA ALA A 231 -0.94 15.35 17.84
C ALA A 231 -0.88 16.75 17.20
N SER A 232 -2.01 17.47 17.18
CA SER A 232 -2.07 18.84 16.65
C SER A 232 -1.26 19.83 17.49
N ALA A 233 -1.35 19.76 18.82
CA ALA A 233 -0.58 20.62 19.72
C ALA A 233 0.92 20.35 19.59
N TRP A 234 1.32 19.08 19.51
CA TRP A 234 2.70 18.68 19.30
C TRP A 234 3.27 19.25 17.99
N LEU A 235 2.52 19.13 16.88
CA LEU A 235 2.94 19.67 15.59
C LEU A 235 3.08 21.19 15.64
N ALA A 236 2.08 21.88 16.20
CA ALA A 236 2.11 23.34 16.35
C ALA A 236 3.28 23.83 17.22
N HIS A 237 3.66 23.07 18.25
CA HIS A 237 4.82 23.41 19.07
C HIS A 237 6.14 23.24 18.30
N ARG A 238 6.25 22.24 17.42
CA ARG A 238 7.46 22.04 16.60
C ARG A 238 7.70 23.19 15.61
N ASP A 239 6.64 23.64 14.93
CA ASP A 239 6.74 24.72 13.93
C ASP A 239 7.16 26.08 14.51
N VAL A 240 7.07 26.25 15.83
CA VAL A 240 7.51 27.47 16.53
C VAL A 240 9.02 27.46 16.81
N PHE A 241 9.67 26.28 16.76
CA PHE A 241 11.08 26.10 17.12
C PHE A 241 11.96 25.62 15.96
N SER A 242 11.42 25.46 14.75
CA SER A 242 12.13 25.21 13.48
C SER A 242 12.45 26.48 12.71
#